data_AF-A0A1G5C4L8-F1
#
_entry.id   AF-A0A1G5C4L8-F1
#
_cell.length_a   1.000
_cell.length_b   1.000
_cell.length_c   1.000
_cell.angle_alpha   90.00
_cell.angle_beta   90.00
_cell.angle_gamma   90.00
#
_symmetry.space_group_name_H-M   'P 1'
#
loop_
_entity.id
_entity.type
_entity.pdbx_description
1 polymer ?
#
loop_
_entity_poly.entity_id
_entity_poly.type
_entity_poly.pdbx_seq_one_letter_code
_entity_poly.pdbx_strand_id
1 'polypeptide(L)'
;MKACRRIPYRLFCASRNTLLCEIAFSFSEPSAHHGRVTITLTYPEPSAGGAVRRHAQSQSWFTNSRQELLMCVGRFSLPDSLKRRGIGSWIWSRLHGHLPAEVQDRLILTGSLSSTDAVVPRTDTEGRPMMGSQGPLMMNQVALRNRFWSRMLRPVEDNRPVLWCDAEGNGAFRGQFRDPHHKRACRRILAEPLPSDQRCRQSA
;
A
#
# COMPACT_ATOMS: atom_id res chain seq x y z
N MET A 1 20.98 18.53 8.18
CA MET A 1 20.08 17.57 7.49
C MET A 1 18.63 17.99 7.73
N LYS A 2 17.81 18.16 6.68
CA LYS A 2 16.41 18.64 6.81
C LYS A 2 15.54 17.54 7.43
N ALA A 3 14.62 17.93 8.33
CA ALA A 3 13.78 17.01 9.09
C ALA A 3 12.92 16.11 8.18
N CYS A 4 12.95 14.81 8.43
CA CYS A 4 12.04 13.84 7.82
C CYS A 4 10.63 14.08 8.37
N ARG A 5 9.71 14.56 7.52
CA ARG A 5 8.32 14.81 7.92
C ARG A 5 7.60 13.47 8.05
N ARG A 6 7.20 13.13 9.28
CA ARG A 6 6.35 11.98 9.58
C ARG A 6 4.88 12.42 9.58
N ILE A 7 4.04 11.70 8.85
CA ILE A 7 2.60 11.98 8.73
C ILE A 7 1.85 10.74 9.25
N PRO A 8 1.43 10.76 10.53
CA PRO A 8 0.77 9.63 11.18
C PRO A 8 -0.76 9.65 11.02
N TYR A 9 -1.35 8.46 10.96
CA TYR A 9 -2.78 8.20 10.88
C TYR A 9 -3.18 7.00 11.74
N ARG A 10 -4.39 7.04 12.30
CA ARG A 10 -5.06 5.86 12.85
C ARG A 10 -6.17 5.42 11.91
N LEU A 11 -6.20 4.12 11.60
CA LEU A 11 -7.23 3.52 10.77
C LEU A 11 -8.16 2.67 11.62
N PHE A 12 -9.46 2.93 11.52
CA PHE A 12 -10.50 2.19 12.22
C PHE A 12 -11.43 1.49 11.24
N CYS A 13 -12.00 0.37 11.68
CA CYS A 13 -13.10 -0.28 10.96
C CYS A 13 -14.35 0.57 11.07
N ALA A 14 -14.89 1.04 9.93
CA ALA A 14 -16.04 1.96 9.94
C ALA A 14 -17.29 1.39 10.60
N SER A 15 -17.51 0.07 10.54
CA SER A 15 -18.71 -0.56 11.09
C SER A 15 -18.63 -0.88 12.59
N ARG A 16 -17.42 -0.94 13.17
CA ARG A 16 -17.22 -1.37 14.56
C ARG A 16 -16.45 -0.36 15.41
N ASN A 17 -15.93 0.71 14.79
CA ASN A 17 -15.04 1.69 15.39
C ASN A 17 -13.81 1.08 16.09
N THR A 18 -13.38 -0.11 15.66
CA THR A 18 -12.22 -0.81 16.22
C THR A 18 -10.95 -0.38 15.48
N LEU A 19 -9.88 -0.07 16.22
CA LEU A 19 -8.58 0.23 15.63
C LEU A 19 -8.07 -0.96 14.82
N LEU A 20 -7.73 -0.73 13.57
CA LEU A 20 -7.13 -1.73 12.67
C LEU A 20 -5.62 -1.63 12.71
N CYS A 21 -5.08 -0.44 12.52
CA CYS A 21 -3.65 -0.16 12.53
C CYS A 21 -3.38 1.33 12.63
N GLU A 22 -2.19 1.69 13.08
CA GLU A 22 -1.59 2.99 12.86
C GLU A 22 -0.70 2.94 11.62
N ILE A 23 -0.74 3.99 10.80
CA ILE A 23 0.08 4.13 9.60
C ILE A 23 0.85 5.45 9.68
N ALA A 24 2.14 5.42 9.36
CA ALA A 24 2.95 6.63 9.22
C ALA A 24 3.66 6.65 7.87
N PHE A 25 3.55 7.79 7.19
CA PHE A 25 4.35 8.10 6.00
C PHE A 25 5.53 8.97 6.40
N SER A 26 6.74 8.59 6.00
CA SER A 26 7.96 9.34 6.26
C SER A 26 8.66 9.62 4.94
N PHE A 27 8.76 10.89 4.55
CA PHE A 27 9.39 11.30 3.30
C PHE A 27 10.81 11.78 3.55
N SER A 28 11.79 11.15 2.88
CA SER A 28 13.17 11.64 2.86
C SER A 28 13.39 12.41 1.56
N GLU A 29 13.63 13.72 1.70
CA GLU A 29 14.07 14.63 0.63
C GLU A 29 13.21 14.55 -0.65
N PRO A 30 11.88 14.74 -0.56
CA PRO A 30 11.03 14.71 -1.74
C PRO A 30 11.33 15.91 -2.66
N SER A 31 11.67 15.62 -3.91
CA SER A 31 11.75 16.59 -5.01
C SER A 31 10.83 16.19 -6.16
N ALA A 32 10.66 17.09 -7.13
CA ALA A 32 9.91 16.81 -8.35
C ALA A 32 10.50 15.65 -9.19
N HIS A 33 11.80 15.38 -9.02
CA HIS A 33 12.52 14.42 -9.87
C HIS A 33 12.90 13.13 -9.17
N HIS A 34 13.02 13.16 -7.85
CA HIS A 34 13.35 11.98 -7.05
C HIS A 34 12.86 12.13 -5.62
N GLY A 35 12.66 11.01 -4.96
CA GLY A 35 12.39 10.99 -3.53
C GLY A 35 12.11 9.59 -3.03
N ARG A 36 11.95 9.48 -1.72
CA ARG A 36 11.63 8.21 -1.06
C ARG A 36 10.61 8.43 0.03
N VAL A 37 9.70 7.46 0.14
CA VAL A 37 8.69 7.39 1.18
C VAL A 37 8.79 6.04 1.88
N THR A 38 8.83 6.07 3.21
CA THR A 38 8.69 4.89 4.06
C THR A 38 7.29 4.87 4.65
N ILE A 39 6.58 3.77 4.46
CA ILE A 39 5.27 3.48 5.02
C ILE A 39 5.50 2.53 6.18
N THR A 40 5.17 2.95 7.40
CA THR A 40 5.22 2.10 8.59
C THR A 40 3.80 1.79 9.04
N LEU A 41 3.49 0.52 9.24
CA LEU A 41 2.26 0.02 9.85
C LEU A 41 2.55 -0.52 11.23
N THR A 42 1.73 -0.15 12.21
CA THR A 42 1.73 -0.72 13.56
C THR A 42 0.35 -1.27 13.85
N TYR A 43 0.23 -2.55 14.21
CA TYR A 43 -1.07 -3.22 14.31
C TYR A 43 -1.07 -4.34 15.34
N PRO A 44 -2.22 -4.64 15.97
CA PRO A 44 -2.36 -5.83 16.79
C PRO A 44 -2.39 -7.07 15.90
N GLU A 45 -1.55 -8.06 16.18
CA GLU A 45 -1.52 -9.33 15.45
C GLU A 45 -2.36 -10.39 16.20
N PRO A 46 -3.54 -10.78 15.67
CA PRO A 46 -4.43 -11.73 16.36
C PRO A 46 -3.78 -13.11 16.54
N SER A 47 -2.98 -13.55 15.57
CA SER A 47 -2.29 -14.85 15.61
C SER A 47 -1.16 -14.91 16.63
N ALA A 48 -0.68 -13.76 17.12
CA ALA A 48 0.37 -13.64 18.13
C ALA A 48 -0.19 -13.21 19.50
N GLY A 49 -1.43 -13.60 19.82
CA GLY A 49 -2.04 -13.29 21.11
C GLY A 49 -2.33 -11.80 21.33
N GLY A 50 -2.48 -11.01 20.26
CA GLY A 50 -2.71 -9.57 20.34
C GLY A 50 -1.43 -8.73 20.48
N ALA A 51 -0.25 -9.34 20.32
CA ALA A 51 1.02 -8.61 20.30
C ALA A 51 1.02 -7.54 19.20
N VAL A 52 1.56 -6.37 19.52
CA VAL A 52 1.71 -5.27 18.55
C VAL A 52 2.88 -5.59 17.62
N ARG A 53 2.62 -5.63 16.33
CA ARG A 53 3.62 -5.82 15.28
C ARG A 53 3.86 -4.52 14.52
N ARG A 54 5.08 -4.39 14.01
CA ARG A 54 5.50 -3.29 13.14
C ARG A 54 5.95 -3.85 11.80
N HIS A 55 5.43 -3.28 10.72
CA HIS A 55 5.77 -3.63 9.34
C HIS A 55 6.13 -2.37 8.57
N ALA A 56 7.28 -2.35 7.89
CA ALA A 56 7.75 -1.16 7.18
C ALA A 56 8.09 -1.50 5.73
N GLN A 57 7.73 -0.59 4.82
CA GLN A 57 8.01 -0.70 3.39
C GLN A 57 8.43 0.65 2.84
N SER A 58 9.37 0.65 1.91
CA SER A 58 9.88 1.87 1.29
C SER A 58 9.63 1.85 -0.21
N GLN A 59 9.19 2.98 -0.74
CA GLN A 59 9.04 3.21 -2.17
C GLN A 59 9.86 4.43 -2.57
N SER A 60 10.46 4.39 -3.74
CA SER A 60 11.23 5.50 -4.29
C SER A 60 10.70 5.87 -5.66
N TRP A 61 10.71 7.16 -5.96
CA TRP A 61 10.48 7.65 -7.30
C TRP A 61 11.72 8.35 -7.84
N PHE A 62 11.88 8.32 -9.16
CA PHE A 62 12.97 8.96 -9.88
C PHE A 62 12.56 9.25 -11.32
N THR A 63 13.21 10.23 -11.94
CA THR A 63 13.07 10.52 -13.37
C THR A 63 14.05 9.63 -14.15
N ASN A 64 13.57 8.86 -15.12
CA ASN A 64 14.42 8.02 -15.95
C ASN A 64 15.05 8.80 -17.12
N SER A 65 15.88 8.13 -17.94
CA SER A 65 16.53 8.73 -19.12
C SER A 65 15.56 9.23 -20.20
N ARG A 66 14.31 8.74 -20.19
CA ARG A 66 13.22 9.18 -21.08
C ARG A 66 12.38 10.30 -20.48
N GLN A 67 12.85 10.93 -19.39
CA GLN A 67 12.14 11.96 -18.64
C GLN A 67 10.79 11.53 -18.04
N GLU A 68 10.56 10.22 -17.91
CA GLU A 68 9.39 9.68 -17.23
C GLU A 68 9.65 9.62 -15.72
N LEU A 69 8.66 10.06 -14.95
CA LEU A 69 8.70 9.99 -13.50
C LEU A 69 8.14 8.65 -13.03
N LEU A 70 9.03 7.76 -12.61
CA LEU A 70 8.67 6.39 -12.24
C LEU A 70 8.71 6.20 -10.73
N MET A 71 7.78 5.44 -10.18
CA MET A 71 7.91 4.79 -8.87
C MET A 71 7.92 3.28 -9.06
N CYS A 72 9.07 2.67 -8.81
CA CYS A 72 9.22 1.22 -8.80
C CYS A 72 8.62 0.67 -7.51
N VAL A 73 7.46 0.04 -7.63
CA VAL A 73 6.80 -0.63 -6.53
C VAL A 73 7.50 -1.97 -6.29
N GLY A 74 8.26 -2.04 -5.19
CA GLY A 74 8.89 -3.27 -4.75
C GLY A 74 7.88 -4.27 -4.15
N ARG A 75 8.30 -5.00 -3.11
CA ARG A 75 7.43 -5.89 -2.34
C ARG A 75 6.42 -5.10 -1.48
N PHE A 76 5.40 -4.51 -2.11
CA PHE A 76 4.26 -3.96 -1.39
C PHE A 76 3.26 -5.08 -1.06
N SER A 77 3.36 -5.61 0.14
CA SER A 77 2.43 -6.59 0.70
C SER A 77 1.98 -6.19 2.10
N LEU A 78 0.68 -6.28 2.36
CA LEU A 78 0.16 -6.08 3.71
C LEU A 78 0.27 -7.39 4.50
N PRO A 79 0.47 -7.31 5.83
CA PRO A 79 0.24 -8.45 6.72
C PRO A 79 -1.16 -9.04 6.50
N ASP A 80 -1.29 -10.37 6.62
CA ASP A 80 -2.52 -11.08 6.29
C ASP A 80 -3.74 -10.60 7.11
N SER A 81 -3.52 -10.22 8.37
CA SER A 81 -4.54 -9.66 9.25
C SER A 81 -5.09 -8.30 8.78
N LEU A 82 -4.32 -7.56 7.97
CA LEU A 82 -4.69 -6.26 7.39
C LEU A 82 -5.18 -6.33 5.94
N LYS A 83 -4.97 -7.47 5.26
CA LYS A 83 -5.46 -7.67 3.88
C LYS A 83 -6.99 -7.60 3.82
N ARG A 84 -7.52 -7.32 2.62
CA ARG A 84 -8.97 -7.31 2.29
C ARG A 84 -9.84 -6.29 3.05
N ARG A 85 -9.25 -5.43 3.88
CA ARG A 85 -9.96 -4.34 4.58
C ARG A 85 -10.01 -3.01 3.82
N GLY A 86 -9.37 -2.96 2.65
CA GLY A 86 -9.23 -1.72 1.85
C GLY A 86 -8.04 -0.85 2.26
N ILE A 87 -7.21 -1.32 3.21
CA ILE A 87 -6.06 -0.58 3.74
C ILE A 87 -5.05 -0.27 2.63
N GLY A 88 -4.76 -1.22 1.75
CA GLY A 88 -3.81 -1.00 0.65
C GLY A 88 -4.25 0.12 -0.29
N SER A 89 -5.52 0.16 -0.67
CA SER A 89 -6.06 1.23 -1.51
C SER A 89 -6.01 2.59 -0.79
N TRP A 90 -6.33 2.60 0.50
CA TRP A 90 -6.22 3.81 1.32
C TRP A 90 -4.77 4.32 1.39
N ILE A 91 -3.80 3.43 1.63
CA ILE A 91 -2.37 3.75 1.69
C ILE A 91 -1.93 4.45 0.41
N TRP A 92 -2.22 3.84 -0.74
CA TRP A 92 -1.79 4.39 -2.02
C TRP A 92 -2.47 5.72 -2.36
N SER A 93 -3.76 5.87 -2.01
CA SER A 93 -4.49 7.13 -2.22
C SER A 93 -3.93 8.26 -1.35
N ARG A 94 -3.58 7.96 -0.10
CA ARG A 94 -2.97 8.94 0.81
C ARG A 94 -1.52 9.25 0.48
N LEU A 95 -0.75 8.23 0.14
CA LEU A 95 0.63 8.40 -0.34
C LEU A 95 0.64 9.35 -1.53
N HIS A 96 -0.20 9.09 -2.54
CA HIS A 96 -0.30 9.94 -3.73
C HIS A 96 -0.67 11.38 -3.37
N GLY A 97 -1.68 11.60 -2.52
CA GLY A 97 -2.05 12.95 -2.07
C GLY A 97 -1.00 13.70 -1.24
N HIS A 98 0.02 13.01 -0.72
CA HIS A 98 1.15 13.62 0.01
C HIS A 98 2.37 13.88 -0.87
N LEU A 99 2.39 13.39 -2.11
CA LEU A 99 3.46 13.69 -3.05
C LEU A 99 3.41 15.17 -3.48
N PRO A 100 4.53 15.77 -3.91
CA PRO A 100 4.51 17.08 -4.55
C PRO A 100 3.54 17.10 -5.74
N ALA A 101 2.87 18.22 -6.00
CA ALA A 101 1.84 18.30 -7.05
C ALA A 101 2.39 17.93 -8.43
N GLU A 102 3.64 18.33 -8.72
CA GLU A 102 4.35 18.03 -9.96
C GLU A 102 4.61 16.52 -10.13
N VAL A 103 4.69 15.80 -9.02
CA VAL A 103 4.86 14.35 -8.99
C VAL A 103 3.52 13.66 -9.21
N GLN A 104 2.45 14.12 -8.55
CA GLN A 104 1.14 13.46 -8.55
C GLN A 104 0.61 13.15 -9.95
N ASP A 105 0.62 14.14 -10.85
CA ASP A 105 0.00 14.00 -12.17
C ASP A 105 0.87 13.21 -13.17
N ARG A 106 2.18 13.16 -12.93
CA ARG A 106 3.16 12.56 -13.84
C ARG A 106 3.62 11.17 -13.41
N LEU A 107 3.31 10.76 -12.17
CA LEU A 107 3.84 9.54 -11.60
C LEU A 107 3.30 8.29 -12.32
N ILE A 108 4.22 7.50 -12.84
CA ILE A 108 3.96 6.18 -13.39
C ILE A 108 4.40 5.14 -12.37
N LEU A 109 3.47 4.31 -11.93
CA LEU A 109 3.76 3.17 -11.09
C LEU A 109 4.16 1.99 -11.97
N THR A 110 5.25 1.33 -11.61
CA THR A 110 5.76 0.14 -12.29
C THR A 110 6.23 -0.89 -11.28
N GLY A 111 6.11 -2.18 -11.57
CA GLY A 111 6.58 -3.22 -10.66
C GLY A 111 6.51 -4.61 -11.27
N SER A 112 7.31 -5.52 -10.72
CA SER A 112 7.29 -6.94 -11.09
C SER A 112 6.21 -7.68 -10.31
N LEU A 113 5.65 -8.71 -10.93
CA LEU A 113 4.66 -9.62 -10.36
C LEU A 113 5.28 -11.00 -10.25
N SER A 114 5.09 -11.68 -9.13
CA SER A 114 5.67 -12.99 -8.82
C SER A 114 4.60 -14.02 -8.49
N SER A 115 4.77 -15.25 -8.97
CA SER A 115 3.93 -16.40 -8.62
C SER A 115 4.08 -16.83 -7.15
N THR A 116 5.14 -16.40 -6.45
CA THR A 116 5.38 -16.72 -5.03
C THR A 116 4.29 -16.22 -4.08
N ASP A 117 3.38 -15.38 -4.56
CA ASP A 117 2.20 -14.95 -3.81
C ASP A 117 1.05 -16.00 -3.84
N ALA A 118 1.10 -17.04 -4.67
CA ALA A 118 -0.06 -17.78 -5.20
C ALA A 118 -1.16 -18.19 -4.20
N VAL A 119 -0.82 -18.66 -2.99
CA VAL A 119 -1.80 -19.22 -2.06
C VAL A 119 -1.54 -18.73 -0.63
N VAL A 120 -2.53 -18.06 -0.02
CA VAL A 120 -2.47 -17.69 1.42
C VAL A 120 -3.76 -18.06 2.15
N PRO A 121 -3.72 -18.19 3.49
CA PRO A 121 -4.90 -18.44 4.29
C PRO A 121 -5.95 -17.34 4.14
N ARG A 122 -7.21 -17.77 4.04
CA ARG A 122 -8.38 -16.90 4.08
C ARG A 122 -8.61 -16.43 5.50
N THR A 123 -8.74 -15.14 5.70
CA THR A 123 -9.00 -14.54 7.00
C THR A 123 -10.44 -14.05 7.15
N ASP A 124 -10.95 -14.12 8.39
CA ASP A 124 -12.24 -13.59 8.83
C ASP A 124 -12.22 -12.05 9.01
N THR A 125 -13.27 -11.49 9.61
CA THR A 125 -13.38 -10.05 9.87
C THR A 125 -12.43 -9.52 10.95
N GLU A 126 -11.78 -10.41 11.69
CA GLU A 126 -10.85 -10.17 12.79
C GLU A 126 -9.40 -10.43 12.35
N GLY A 127 -9.20 -10.97 11.13
CA GLY A 127 -7.88 -11.24 10.57
C GLY A 127 -7.36 -12.64 10.94
N ARG A 128 -8.20 -13.49 11.53
CA ARG A 128 -7.84 -14.87 11.92
C ARG A 128 -8.09 -15.82 10.74
N PRO A 129 -7.27 -16.86 10.54
CA PRO A 129 -7.51 -17.85 9.50
C PRO A 129 -8.89 -18.52 9.66
N MET A 130 -9.65 -18.56 8.57
CA MET A 130 -10.90 -19.29 8.47
C MET A 130 -10.58 -20.77 8.28
N MET A 131 -11.16 -21.61 9.13
CA MET A 131 -10.95 -23.06 9.10
C MET A 131 -12.07 -23.77 8.35
N GLY A 132 -11.69 -24.72 7.50
CA GLY A 132 -12.57 -25.75 6.96
C GLY A 132 -12.29 -27.10 7.63
N SER A 133 -12.93 -28.16 7.14
CA SER A 133 -12.75 -29.53 7.66
C SER A 133 -11.34 -30.09 7.49
N GLN A 134 -10.56 -29.58 6.53
CA GLN A 134 -9.20 -30.03 6.21
C GLN A 134 -8.10 -29.01 6.59
N GLY A 135 -8.43 -28.00 7.40
CA GLY A 135 -7.49 -26.94 7.78
C GLY A 135 -7.87 -25.56 7.21
N PRO A 136 -6.93 -24.60 7.14
CA PRO A 136 -7.23 -23.24 6.73
C PRO A 136 -7.75 -23.20 5.29
N LEU A 137 -8.86 -22.48 5.07
CA LEU A 137 -9.36 -22.22 3.72
C LEU A 137 -8.33 -21.34 2.99
N MET A 138 -7.96 -21.73 1.78
CA MET A 138 -6.94 -21.00 1.01
C MET A 138 -7.57 -20.07 -0.03
N MET A 139 -6.82 -19.05 -0.47
CA MET A 139 -7.24 -18.16 -1.56
C MET A 139 -6.13 -17.90 -2.57
N ASN A 140 -6.54 -17.69 -3.83
CA ASN A 140 -5.65 -17.28 -4.91
C ASN A 140 -5.27 -15.79 -4.74
N GLN A 141 -4.05 -15.50 -4.25
CA GLN A 141 -3.58 -14.11 -4.13
C GLN A 141 -3.25 -13.48 -5.46
N VAL A 142 -2.83 -14.24 -6.47
CA VAL A 142 -2.49 -13.70 -7.80
C VAL A 142 -3.70 -12.97 -8.37
N ALA A 143 -4.89 -13.59 -8.31
CA ALA A 143 -6.13 -12.95 -8.74
C ALA A 143 -6.45 -11.67 -7.95
N LEU A 144 -6.24 -11.67 -6.63
CA LEU A 144 -6.50 -10.50 -5.78
C LEU A 144 -5.50 -9.36 -6.02
N ARG A 145 -4.22 -9.68 -6.17
CA ARG A 145 -3.14 -8.75 -6.51
C ARG A 145 -3.38 -8.13 -7.88
N ASN A 146 -3.72 -8.94 -8.89
CA ASN A 146 -4.02 -8.46 -10.23
C ASN A 146 -5.25 -7.54 -10.19
N ARG A 147 -6.35 -7.96 -9.55
CA ARG A 147 -7.54 -7.13 -9.36
C ARG A 147 -7.25 -5.82 -8.61
N PHE A 148 -6.36 -5.86 -7.62
CA PHE A 148 -5.91 -4.69 -6.91
C PHE A 148 -5.25 -3.70 -7.89
N TRP A 149 -4.20 -4.11 -8.60
CA TRP A 149 -3.47 -3.23 -9.52
C TRP A 149 -4.32 -2.78 -10.71
N SER A 150 -5.19 -3.63 -11.27
CA SER A 150 -6.11 -3.23 -12.36
C SER A 150 -7.01 -2.07 -11.95
N ARG A 151 -7.36 -1.98 -10.66
CA ARG A 151 -8.20 -0.91 -10.14
C ARG A 151 -7.40 0.34 -9.77
N MET A 152 -6.16 0.19 -9.33
CA MET A 152 -5.29 1.30 -8.92
C MET A 152 -4.61 2.01 -10.08
N LEU A 153 -4.65 1.44 -11.29
CA LEU A 153 -3.90 1.91 -12.44
C LEU A 153 -4.82 2.26 -13.61
N ARG A 154 -4.46 3.31 -14.33
CA ARG A 154 -4.96 3.58 -15.68
C ARG A 154 -3.82 3.41 -16.70
N PRO A 155 -4.11 3.00 -17.95
CA PRO A 155 -3.13 2.95 -19.02
C PRO A 155 -2.38 4.28 -19.17
N VAL A 156 -1.10 4.22 -19.55
CA VAL A 156 -0.32 5.41 -19.93
C VAL A 156 -0.52 5.76 -21.40
N GLU A 157 -0.79 4.75 -22.22
CA GLU A 157 -1.06 4.86 -23.65
C GLU A 157 -2.40 4.15 -23.93
N ASP A 158 -3.22 4.71 -24.82
CA ASP A 158 -4.64 4.35 -24.99
C ASP A 158 -4.92 2.89 -25.43
N ASN A 159 -3.90 2.08 -25.70
CA ASN A 159 -4.07 0.67 -26.11
C ASN A 159 -3.14 -0.30 -25.38
N ARG A 160 -2.51 0.10 -24.26
CA ARG A 160 -1.65 -0.80 -23.48
C ARG A 160 -2.33 -1.24 -22.18
N PRO A 161 -2.46 -2.55 -21.91
CA PRO A 161 -2.99 -3.00 -20.63
C PRO A 161 -2.02 -2.62 -19.52
N VAL A 162 -2.55 -2.29 -18.34
CA VAL A 162 -1.74 -1.90 -17.18
C VAL A 162 -1.01 -3.07 -16.52
N LEU A 163 -1.36 -4.30 -16.89
CA LEU A 163 -0.93 -5.55 -16.29
C LEU A 163 -0.62 -6.57 -17.38
N TRP A 164 0.49 -7.26 -17.23
CA TRP A 164 0.91 -8.39 -18.06
C TRP A 164 1.30 -9.52 -17.13
N CYS A 165 0.57 -10.63 -17.17
CA CYS A 165 0.86 -11.81 -16.37
C CYS A 165 0.84 -13.06 -17.26
N ASP A 166 1.73 -14.01 -17.00
CA ASP A 166 1.64 -15.38 -17.49
C ASP A 166 0.56 -16.17 -16.70
N ALA A 167 0.40 -17.45 -17.04
CA ALA A 167 -0.59 -18.34 -16.40
C ALA A 167 -0.24 -18.61 -14.93
N GLU A 168 1.05 -18.61 -14.59
CA GLU A 168 1.61 -18.83 -13.26
C GLU A 168 1.48 -17.58 -12.36
N GLY A 169 1.19 -16.42 -12.95
CA GLY A 169 1.04 -15.15 -12.26
C GLY A 169 2.32 -14.34 -12.13
N ASN A 170 3.39 -14.67 -12.85
CA ASN A 170 4.55 -13.80 -13.01
C ASN A 170 4.30 -12.74 -14.08
N GLY A 171 5.00 -11.62 -13.99
CA GLY A 171 4.98 -10.60 -15.03
C GLY A 171 5.26 -9.22 -14.48
N ALA A 172 4.52 -8.22 -14.94
CA ALA A 172 4.71 -6.84 -14.55
C ALA A 172 3.44 -6.02 -14.64
N PHE A 173 3.48 -4.83 -14.03
CA PHE A 173 2.48 -3.80 -14.24
C PHE A 173 3.14 -2.47 -14.54
N ARG A 174 2.44 -1.62 -15.29
CA ARG A 174 2.82 -0.24 -15.53
C ARG A 174 1.58 0.59 -15.82
N GLY A 175 1.40 1.69 -15.09
CA GLY A 175 0.27 2.57 -15.29
C GLY A 175 0.39 3.86 -14.50
N GLN A 176 -0.41 4.85 -14.87
CA GLN A 176 -0.59 6.03 -14.03
C GLN A 176 -1.49 5.67 -12.84
N PHE A 177 -1.21 6.28 -11.69
CA PHE A 177 -2.06 6.11 -10.52
C PHE A 177 -3.48 6.61 -10.80
N ARG A 178 -4.47 5.76 -10.51
CA ARG A 178 -5.88 6.10 -10.49
C ARG A 178 -6.36 5.94 -9.06
N ASP A 179 -6.71 7.05 -8.41
CA ASP A 179 -7.30 7.01 -7.08
C ASP A 179 -8.63 6.23 -7.14
N PRO A 180 -8.71 5.01 -6.56
CA PRO A 180 -9.93 4.21 -6.59
C PRO A 180 -11.04 4.84 -5.75
N HIS A 181 -10.71 5.82 -4.91
CA HIS A 181 -11.64 6.48 -4.03
C HIS A 181 -12.06 7.87 -4.53
N HIS A 182 -11.45 8.43 -5.58
CA HIS A 182 -11.80 9.73 -6.18
C HIS A 182 -12.09 10.79 -5.10
N LYS A 183 -11.16 11.01 -4.17
CA LYS A 183 -11.32 11.89 -2.99
C LYS A 183 -12.37 11.48 -1.94
N ARG A 184 -13.19 10.45 -2.15
CA ARG A 184 -14.08 9.90 -1.12
C ARG A 184 -13.28 9.11 -0.09
N ALA A 185 -13.75 9.05 1.16
CA ALA A 185 -13.17 8.12 2.13
C ALA A 185 -13.44 6.67 1.67
N CYS A 186 -12.46 5.78 1.86
CA CYS A 186 -12.71 4.34 1.75
C CYS A 186 -13.84 3.98 2.72
N ARG A 187 -15.04 3.61 2.22
CA ARG A 187 -16.25 3.43 3.05
C ARG A 187 -16.08 2.46 4.24
N ARG A 188 -15.07 1.60 4.19
CA ARG A 188 -14.78 0.59 5.22
C ARG A 188 -13.78 1.08 6.29
N ILE A 189 -13.11 2.19 6.04
CA ILE A 189 -12.01 2.71 6.86
C ILE A 189 -12.32 4.15 7.27
N LEU A 190 -12.39 4.38 8.57
CA LEU A 190 -12.31 5.73 9.14
C LEU A 190 -10.83 6.02 9.39
N ALA A 191 -10.39 7.21 9.01
CA ALA A 191 -8.99 7.60 9.12
C ALA A 191 -8.87 8.92 9.89
N GLU A 192 -8.16 8.87 11.00
CA GLU A 192 -7.91 10.03 11.85
C GLU A 192 -6.44 10.44 11.69
N PRO A 193 -6.16 11.67 11.20
CA PRO A 193 -4.80 12.19 11.24
C PRO A 193 -4.38 12.40 12.69
N LEU A 194 -3.17 11.98 13.04
CA LEU A 194 -2.58 12.28 14.33
C LEU A 194 -1.75 13.57 14.22
N PRO A 195 -1.57 14.33 15.32
CA PRO A 195 -0.63 15.44 15.35
C PRO A 195 0.73 14.95 14.86
N SER A 196 1.29 15.61 13.86
CA SER A 196 2.65 15.29 13.42
C SER A 196 3.61 15.70 14.52
N ASP A 197 4.31 14.74 15.14
CA ASP A 197 5.43 15.04 16.02
C ASP A 197 6.45 15.88 15.24
N GLN A 198 6.49 17.17 15.53
CA GLN A 198 7.63 17.98 15.15
C GLN A 198 8.81 17.50 16.00
N ARG A 199 9.77 16.86 15.33
CA ARG A 199 11.08 16.36 15.83
C ARG A 199 11.11 14.88 16.18
N CYS A 200 11.56 14.05 15.23
CA CYS A 200 12.36 12.89 15.59
C CYS A 200 13.65 13.40 16.26
N ARG A 201 13.72 13.39 17.59
CA ARG A 201 14.99 13.49 18.31
C ARG A 201 15.77 12.21 18.02
N GLN A 202 16.94 12.35 17.40
CA GLN A 202 17.90 11.25 17.31
C GLN A 202 18.61 11.16 18.67
N SER A 203 18.64 9.95 19.25
CA SER A 203 19.57 9.62 20.32
C SER A 203 20.99 9.71 19.75
N ALA A 204 21.89 10.28 20.55
CA ALA A 204 23.30 10.52 20.26
C ALA A 204 24.08 9.23 19.97
#